data_AF-A0A6N6M675-F1
#
_entry.id   AF-A0A6N6M675-F1
#
_cell.length_a   1.000
_cell.length_b   1.000
_cell.length_c   1.000
_cell.angle_alpha   90.00
_cell.angle_beta   90.00
_cell.angle_gamma   90.00
#
_symmetry.space_group_name_H-M   'P 1'
#
loop_
_entity.id
_entity.type
_entity.pdbx_description
1 polymer ?
#
loop_
_entity_poly.entity_id
_entity_poly.type
_entity_poly.pdbx_seq_one_letter_code
_entity_poly.pdbx_strand_id
1 'polypeptide(L)'
;MKNISKLSNDEVKAHFDDREILELTARQLVKDLALIGEEIDFDASQTNAYISLYNKLKQLIIQFVETDIQSLMNLLYRIDLGEKAAKSALLKEPGDKVDLLAQQILKRELQKVLLKKEFDK
;
A
#
# COMPACT_ATOMS: atom_id res chain seq x y z
N MET A 1 -19.34 0.30 15.42
CA MET A 1 -18.57 0.92 14.32
C MET A 1 -17.24 0.18 14.22
N LYS A 2 -16.88 -0.35 13.04
CA LYS A 2 -15.56 -0.98 12.86
C LYS A 2 -14.49 0.08 13.02
N ASN A 3 -13.45 -0.20 13.80
CA ASN A 3 -12.36 0.75 13.97
C ASN A 3 -11.43 0.67 12.75
N ILE A 4 -11.62 1.56 11.76
CA ILE A 4 -10.83 1.60 10.52
C ILE A 4 -9.32 1.72 10.81
N SER A 5 -8.92 2.35 11.93
CA SER A 5 -7.50 2.44 12.32
C SER A 5 -6.85 1.09 12.64
N LYS A 6 -7.63 0.02 12.84
CA LYS A 6 -7.14 -1.31 13.26
C LYS A 6 -7.71 -2.46 12.41
N LEU A 7 -7.61 -2.34 11.08
CA LEU A 7 -7.95 -3.47 10.19
C LEU A 7 -6.92 -4.61 10.32
N SER A 8 -7.37 -5.85 10.37
CA SER A 8 -6.54 -7.04 10.18
C SER A 8 -6.20 -7.28 8.71
N ASN A 9 -5.20 -8.12 8.42
CA ASN A 9 -4.83 -8.42 7.04
C ASN A 9 -5.96 -9.09 6.24
N ASP A 10 -6.79 -9.91 6.90
CA ASP A 10 -7.92 -10.57 6.25
C ASP A 10 -9.05 -9.57 5.96
N GLU A 11 -9.29 -8.60 6.85
CA GLU A 11 -10.23 -7.51 6.58
C GLU A 11 -9.76 -6.62 5.44
N VAL A 12 -8.46 -6.33 5.34
CA VAL A 12 -7.90 -5.59 4.20
C VAL A 12 -8.18 -6.32 2.89
N LYS A 13 -7.92 -7.63 2.82
CA LYS A 13 -8.20 -8.44 1.62
C LYS A 13 -9.68 -8.44 1.27
N ALA A 14 -10.57 -8.62 2.25
CA ALA A 14 -12.02 -8.62 2.02
C ALA A 14 -12.53 -7.28 1.47
N HIS A 15 -11.93 -6.16 1.86
CA HIS A 15 -12.27 -4.86 1.29
C HIS A 15 -11.86 -4.72 -0.18
N PHE A 16 -10.85 -5.46 -0.64
CA PHE A 16 -10.42 -5.44 -2.03
C PHE A 16 -11.25 -6.34 -2.95
N ASP A 17 -12.20 -7.10 -2.42
CA ASP A 17 -13.26 -7.74 -3.22
C ASP A 17 -14.25 -6.70 -3.79
N ASP A 18 -14.36 -5.53 -3.15
CA ASP A 18 -15.07 -4.38 -3.70
C ASP A 18 -14.19 -3.64 -4.71
N ARG A 19 -14.59 -3.70 -5.98
CA ARG A 19 -13.86 -3.09 -7.10
C ARG A 19 -13.72 -1.59 -6.95
N GLU A 20 -14.72 -0.89 -6.43
CA GLU A 20 -14.64 0.56 -6.25
C GLU A 20 -13.62 0.92 -5.17
N ILE A 21 -13.60 0.17 -4.07
CA ILE A 21 -12.62 0.35 -2.99
C ILE A 21 -11.20 0.07 -3.48
N LEU A 22 -11.02 -1.03 -4.23
CA LEU A 22 -9.73 -1.36 -4.83
C LEU A 22 -9.24 -0.27 -5.78
N GLU A 23 -10.11 0.22 -6.66
CA GLU A 23 -9.76 1.28 -7.62
C GLU A 23 -9.39 2.60 -6.92
N LEU A 24 -10.17 3.02 -5.91
CA LEU A 24 -9.86 4.21 -5.13
C LEU A 24 -8.53 4.05 -4.37
N THR A 25 -8.26 2.86 -3.83
CA THR A 25 -7.01 2.58 -3.10
C THR A 25 -5.82 2.61 -4.03
N ALA A 26 -5.92 1.98 -5.21
CA ALA A 26 -4.87 2.03 -6.22
C ALA A 26 -4.61 3.46 -6.70
N ARG A 27 -5.66 4.26 -6.94
CA ARG A 27 -5.52 5.67 -7.32
C ARG A 27 -4.83 6.49 -6.22
N GLN A 28 -5.09 6.20 -4.95
CA GLN A 28 -4.40 6.88 -3.86
C GLN A 28 -2.91 6.49 -3.82
N LEU A 29 -2.59 5.20 -3.97
CA LEU A 29 -1.21 4.73 -4.06
C LEU A 29 -0.46 5.38 -5.23
N VAL A 30 -1.06 5.41 -6.43
CA VAL A 30 -0.44 6.01 -7.63
C VAL A 30 -0.13 7.49 -7.42
N LYS A 31 -1.01 8.24 -6.75
CA LYS A 31 -0.74 9.65 -6.41
C LYS A 31 0.46 9.79 -5.49
N ASP A 32 0.55 8.95 -4.46
CA ASP A 32 1.65 9.03 -3.49
C ASP A 32 3.00 8.62 -4.13
N LEU A 33 2.98 7.67 -5.08
CA LEU A 33 4.14 7.26 -5.89
C LEU A 33 4.58 8.34 -6.90
N ALA A 34 3.64 9.01 -7.57
CA ALA A 34 3.96 10.07 -8.53
C ALA A 34 4.73 11.23 -7.87
N LEU A 35 4.52 11.49 -6.57
CA LEU A 35 5.26 12.51 -5.81
C LEU A 35 6.74 12.19 -5.62
N ILE A 36 7.15 10.95 -5.86
CA ILE A 36 8.55 10.50 -5.82
C ILE A 36 9.06 10.07 -7.20
N GLY A 37 8.31 10.37 -8.26
CA GLY A 37 8.70 10.06 -9.65
C GLY A 37 8.43 8.62 -10.08
N GLU A 38 7.66 7.85 -9.31
CA GLU A 38 7.30 6.48 -9.64
C GLU A 38 5.87 6.38 -10.17
N GLU A 39 5.64 5.40 -11.04
CA GLU A 39 4.32 5.12 -11.59
C GLU A 39 4.01 3.62 -11.52
N ILE A 40 2.76 3.30 -11.15
CA ILE A 40 2.21 1.96 -11.26
C ILE A 40 0.99 2.03 -12.16
N ASP A 41 1.07 1.36 -13.30
CA ASP A 41 -0.12 1.12 -14.12
C ASP A 41 -1.05 0.13 -13.42
N PHE A 42 -2.33 0.45 -13.30
CA PHE A 42 -3.31 -0.38 -12.63
C PHE A 42 -4.66 -0.34 -13.33
N ASP A 43 -5.18 -1.53 -13.63
CA ASP A 43 -6.53 -1.74 -14.12
C ASP A 43 -7.35 -2.51 -13.08
N ALA A 44 -8.43 -1.91 -12.59
CA ALA A 44 -9.37 -2.56 -11.66
C ALA A 44 -10.27 -3.61 -12.34
N SER A 45 -10.30 -3.64 -13.68
CA SER A 45 -11.10 -4.58 -14.48
C SER A 45 -10.46 -5.95 -14.66
N GLN A 46 -9.13 -6.02 -14.49
CA GLN A 46 -8.39 -7.26 -14.68
C GLN A 46 -8.77 -8.32 -13.63
N THR A 47 -8.75 -9.59 -14.03
CA THR A 47 -8.88 -10.69 -13.09
C THR A 47 -7.76 -10.64 -12.07
N ASN A 48 -8.08 -10.86 -10.78
CA ASN A 48 -7.12 -10.79 -9.68
C ASN A 48 -6.42 -9.41 -9.55
N ALA A 49 -7.14 -8.32 -9.84
CA ALA A 49 -6.62 -6.95 -9.78
C ALA A 49 -5.85 -6.65 -8.47
N TYR A 50 -6.36 -7.08 -7.31
CA TYR A 50 -5.64 -6.92 -6.04
C TYR A 50 -4.27 -7.60 -6.04
N ILE A 51 -4.17 -8.84 -6.51
CA ILE A 51 -2.91 -9.58 -6.57
C ILE A 51 -1.95 -8.90 -7.56
N SER A 52 -2.47 -8.41 -8.69
CA SER A 52 -1.69 -7.64 -9.68
C SER A 52 -1.09 -6.38 -9.04
N LEU A 53 -1.91 -5.57 -8.36
CA LEU A 53 -1.45 -4.37 -7.64
C LEU A 53 -0.40 -4.71 -6.57
N TYR A 54 -0.67 -5.74 -5.76
CA TYR A 54 0.23 -6.21 -4.72
C TYR A 54 1.59 -6.60 -5.29
N ASN A 55 1.61 -7.38 -6.37
CA ASN A 55 2.85 -7.81 -7.01
C ASN A 55 3.63 -6.66 -7.64
N LYS A 56 2.95 -5.70 -8.29
CA LYS A 56 3.60 -4.50 -8.83
C LYS A 56 4.24 -3.67 -7.73
N LEU A 57 3.54 -3.48 -6.61
CA LEU A 57 4.09 -2.79 -5.45
C LEU A 57 5.29 -3.53 -4.85
N LYS A 58 5.24 -4.86 -4.75
CA LYS A 58 6.39 -5.67 -4.29
C LYS A 58 7.61 -5.49 -5.19
N GLN A 59 7.43 -5.52 -6.51
CA GLN A 59 8.52 -5.30 -7.48
C GLN A 59 9.17 -3.93 -7.28
N LEU A 60 8.36 -2.89 -7.10
CA LEU A 60 8.85 -1.55 -6.83
C LEU A 60 9.63 -1.46 -5.50
N ILE A 61 9.14 -2.10 -4.44
CA ILE A 61 9.85 -2.15 -3.15
C ILE A 61 11.18 -2.89 -3.28
N ILE A 62 11.21 -4.02 -4.01
CA ILE A 62 12.45 -4.77 -4.27
C ILE A 62 13.46 -3.86 -4.97
N GLN A 63 13.05 -3.18 -6.03
CA GLN A 63 13.89 -2.24 -6.75
C GLN A 63 14.46 -1.19 -5.80
N PHE A 64 13.62 -0.54 -4.98
CA PHE A 64 14.13 0.45 -4.04
C PHE A 64 15.08 -0.13 -2.98
N VAL A 65 14.80 -1.31 -2.44
CA VAL A 65 15.70 -1.95 -1.47
C VAL A 65 17.09 -2.20 -2.09
N GLU A 66 17.15 -2.53 -3.37
CA GLU A 66 18.38 -2.83 -4.10
C GLU A 66 19.11 -1.58 -4.62
N THR A 67 18.38 -0.55 -5.05
CA THR A 67 18.96 0.60 -5.78
C THR A 67 18.91 1.91 -5.03
N ASP A 68 17.86 2.16 -4.24
CA ASP A 68 17.63 3.45 -3.59
C ASP A 68 16.74 3.33 -2.34
N ILE A 69 17.37 2.93 -1.24
CA ILE A 69 16.68 2.80 0.06
C ILE A 69 16.17 4.14 0.58
N GLN A 70 16.75 5.27 0.17
CA GLN A 70 16.32 6.60 0.61
C GLN A 70 14.96 6.95 -0.02
N SER A 71 14.75 6.62 -1.28
CA SER A 71 13.44 6.76 -1.94
C SER A 71 12.37 5.86 -1.32
N LEU A 72 12.71 4.62 -0.91
CA LEU A 72 11.80 3.80 -0.12
C LEU A 72 11.43 4.50 1.19
N MET A 73 12.41 5.00 1.95
CA MET A 73 12.13 5.70 3.20
C MET A 73 11.22 6.92 2.98
N ASN A 74 11.48 7.71 1.94
CA ASN A 74 10.66 8.86 1.58
C ASN A 74 9.21 8.46 1.27
N LEU A 75 9.00 7.35 0.56
CA LEU A 75 7.66 6.79 0.32
C LEU A 75 6.96 6.46 1.63
N LEU A 76 7.64 5.69 2.51
CA LEU A 76 7.07 5.24 3.78
C LEU A 76 6.67 6.41 4.70
N TYR A 77 7.45 7.49 4.72
CA TYR A 77 7.08 8.70 5.45
C TYR A 77 5.85 9.40 4.85
N ARG A 78 5.74 9.51 3.53
CA ARG A 78 4.62 10.21 2.85
C ARG A 78 3.29 9.50 3.04
N ILE A 79 3.30 8.18 3.01
CA ILE A 79 2.08 7.40 3.22
C ILE A 79 1.67 7.34 4.70
N ASP A 80 2.44 7.97 5.61
CA ASP A 80 2.27 7.90 7.06
C ASP A 80 2.38 6.47 7.60
N LEU A 81 3.41 5.76 7.11
CA LEU A 81 3.88 4.57 7.79
C LEU A 81 4.88 4.99 8.86
N GLY A 82 4.43 4.96 10.12
CA GLY A 82 5.23 5.42 11.24
C GLY A 82 6.65 4.85 11.23
N GLU A 83 7.65 5.69 11.52
CA GLU A 83 9.08 5.38 11.40
C GLU A 83 9.48 4.06 12.09
N LYS A 84 8.85 3.76 13.23
CA LYS A 84 9.06 2.50 13.96
C LYS A 84 8.61 1.28 13.16
N ALA A 85 7.47 1.36 12.47
CA ALA A 85 6.95 0.29 11.63
C ALA A 85 7.85 0.08 10.41
N ALA A 86 8.22 1.17 9.73
CA ALA A 86 9.16 1.16 8.61
C ALA A 86 10.50 0.51 8.99
N LYS A 87 11.14 0.99 10.07
CA LYS A 87 12.41 0.41 10.58
C LYS A 87 12.26 -1.06 10.96
N SER A 88 11.16 -1.44 11.63
CA SER A 88 10.94 -2.83 12.02
C SER A 88 10.77 -3.78 10.84
N ALA A 89 10.16 -3.32 9.74
CA ALA A 89 10.03 -4.10 8.53
C ALA A 89 11.38 -4.25 7.83
N LEU A 90 12.19 -3.18 7.78
CA LEU A 90 13.53 -3.23 7.19
C LEU A 90 14.51 -4.17 7.89
N LEU A 91 14.28 -4.48 9.17
CA LEU A 91 15.06 -5.45 9.96
C LEU A 91 14.67 -6.92 9.70
N LYS A 92 13.63 -7.19 8.90
CA LYS A 92 13.24 -8.55 8.52
C LYS A 92 14.13 -9.11 7.41
N GLU A 93 14.08 -10.42 7.25
CA GLU A 93 14.65 -11.11 6.08
C GLU A 93 14.11 -10.51 4.78
N PRO A 94 14.89 -10.49 3.68
CA PRO A 94 14.53 -9.76 2.46
C PRO A 94 13.13 -10.08 1.91
N GLY A 95 12.74 -11.35 1.86
CA GLY A 95 11.40 -11.76 1.40
C GLY A 95 10.29 -11.25 2.31
N ASP A 96 10.42 -11.52 3.61
CA ASP A 96 9.45 -11.11 4.63
C ASP A 96 9.28 -9.59 4.71
N LYS A 97 10.37 -8.85 4.53
CA LYS A 97 10.40 -7.38 4.50
C LYS A 97 9.54 -6.83 3.38
N VAL A 98 9.73 -7.31 2.16
CA VAL A 98 9.00 -6.83 0.97
C VAL A 98 7.50 -7.10 1.14
N ASP A 99 7.14 -8.31 1.56
CA ASP A 99 5.75 -8.68 1.80
C ASP A 99 5.10 -7.84 2.91
N LEU A 100 5.81 -7.64 4.03
CA LEU A 100 5.31 -6.85 5.14
C LEU A 100 5.12 -5.37 4.75
N LEU A 101 6.07 -4.79 4.02
CA LEU A 101 5.97 -3.42 3.54
C LEU A 101 4.79 -3.25 2.57
N ALA A 102 4.67 -4.13 1.57
CA ALA A 102 3.56 -4.07 0.61
C ALA A 102 2.20 -4.15 1.31
N GLN A 103 2.04 -5.05 2.29
CA GLN A 103 0.82 -5.16 3.09
C GLN A 103 0.54 -3.89 3.90
N GLN A 104 1.56 -3.33 4.57
CA GLN A 104 1.39 -2.14 5.39
C GLN A 104 1.05 -0.91 4.56
N ILE A 105 1.69 -0.74 3.39
CA ILE A 105 1.40 0.34 2.45
C ILE A 105 -0.05 0.25 1.97
N LEU A 106 -0.47 -0.88 1.41
CA LEU A 106 -1.84 -1.04 0.90
C LEU A 106 -2.90 -0.88 1.98
N LYS A 107 -2.64 -1.41 3.18
CA LYS A 107 -3.52 -1.21 4.33
C LYS A 107 -3.68 0.27 4.64
N ARG A 108 -2.60 1.04 4.64
CA ARG A 108 -2.63 2.46 4.98
C ARG A 108 -3.41 3.27 3.93
N GLU A 109 -3.24 2.93 2.65
CA GLU A 109 -4.00 3.56 1.57
C GLU A 109 -5.50 3.22 1.63
N LEU A 110 -5.83 1.95 1.90
CA LEU A 110 -7.20 1.52 2.11
C LEU A 110 -7.84 2.30 3.28
N GLN A 111 -7.13 2.45 4.39
CA GLN A 111 -7.63 3.21 5.55
C GLN A 111 -7.94 4.66 5.19
N LYS A 112 -7.09 5.33 4.39
CA LYS A 112 -7.37 6.70 3.91
C LYS A 112 -8.65 6.74 3.07
N VAL A 113 -8.83 5.79 2.16
CA VAL A 113 -10.02 5.68 1.31
C VAL A 113 -11.28 5.46 2.13
N LEU A 114 -11.27 4.50 3.06
CA LEU A 114 -12.42 4.20 3.90
C LEU A 114 -12.79 5.39 4.80
N LEU A 115 -11.81 6.02 5.44
CA LEU A 115 -12.04 7.22 6.25
C LEU A 115 -12.66 8.34 5.40
N LYS A 116 -12.10 8.60 4.21
CA LYS A 116 -12.64 9.61 3.30
C LYS A 116 -14.10 9.32 2.93
N LYS A 117 -14.44 8.06 2.62
CA LYS A 117 -15.83 7.67 2.31
C LYS A 117 -16.78 7.76 3.52
N GLU A 118 -16.27 7.66 4.75
CA GLU A 118 -17.07 7.86 5.95
C GLU A 118 -17.35 9.34 6.25
N PHE A 119 -16.38 10.24 6.00
CA PHE A 119 -16.48 11.67 6.29
C PHE A 119 -16.99 12.54 5.13
N ASP A 120 -16.92 12.05 3.88
CA ASP A 120 -17.48 12.73 2.70
C ASP A 120 -18.99 12.40 2.47
N LYS A 121 -19.65 11.75 3.45
CA LYS A 121 -21.10 11.53 3.48
C LYS A 121 -21.81 12.65 4.24
#